data_AF-A0A7S2WPE2-F1
#
_entry.id   AF-A0A7S2WPE2-F1
#
_cell.length_a   1.000
_cell.length_b   1.000
_cell.length_c   1.000
_cell.angle_alpha   90.00
_cell.angle_beta   90.00
_cell.angle_gamma   90.00
#
_symmetry.space_group_name_H-M   'P 1'
#
loop_
_entity.id
_entity.type
_entity.pdbx_description
1 polymer ?
#
loop_
_entity_poly.entity_id
_entity_poly.type
_entity_poly.pdbx_seq_one_letter_code
_entity_poly.pdbx_strand_id
1 'polypeptide(L)'
;FELGGTSIDAIRLSGLVRSQLGFQLPVKTIFESKTVQDFSLEMEVDNSCVIPMNEESDVLSFSEERMLFLSEYDDQASRAYHIPLALTLHDGVDVDVIKRSLEWLVDRHEILKTGFSSEFLRRQVLDKSVVELAAIPILGDFFNTKFNLNTGVPVRVGYFEDTNHVKHLIFVFHHIAF
;
A
#
# COMPACT_ATOMS: atom_id res chain seq x y z
N PHE A 1 5.41 6.33 -27.22
CA PHE A 1 5.38 4.87 -26.99
C PHE A 1 6.33 4.09 -27.90
N GLU A 2 6.48 4.45 -29.18
CA GLU A 2 7.45 3.77 -30.08
C GLU A 2 8.90 3.80 -29.59
N LEU A 3 9.26 4.81 -28.79
CA LEU A 3 10.55 4.91 -28.10
C LEU A 3 10.70 3.95 -26.89
N GLY A 4 9.77 3.03 -26.68
CA GLY A 4 9.79 2.04 -25.59
C GLY A 4 9.13 2.48 -24.27
N GLY A 5 8.45 3.63 -24.26
CA GLY A 5 7.76 4.12 -23.06
C GLY A 5 6.56 3.25 -22.66
N THR A 6 6.29 3.20 -21.36
CA THR A 6 5.21 2.41 -20.72
C THR A 6 4.19 3.30 -20.01
N SER A 7 3.15 2.72 -19.40
CA SER A 7 2.20 3.46 -18.56
C SER A 7 2.86 4.10 -17.34
N ILE A 8 3.90 3.46 -16.78
CA ILE A 8 4.70 4.01 -15.67
C ILE A 8 5.43 5.27 -16.13
N ASP A 9 6.01 5.24 -17.33
CA ASP A 9 6.69 6.41 -17.91
C ASP A 9 5.71 7.55 -18.19
N ALA A 10 4.49 7.25 -18.63
CA ALA A 10 3.44 8.25 -18.83
C ALA A 10 3.04 8.94 -17.51
N ILE A 11 2.83 8.16 -16.44
CA ILE A 11 2.55 8.71 -15.10
C ILE A 11 3.71 9.58 -14.62
N ARG A 12 4.95 9.10 -14.78
CA ARG A 12 6.15 9.83 -14.39
C ARG A 12 6.31 11.13 -15.18
N LEU A 13 6.09 11.09 -16.49
CA LEU A 13 6.11 12.27 -17.35
C LEU A 13 5.08 13.31 -16.91
N SER A 14 3.84 12.88 -16.66
CA SER A 14 2.77 13.75 -16.14
C SER A 14 3.18 14.46 -14.85
N GLY A 15 3.74 13.72 -13.88
CA GLY A 15 4.22 14.29 -12.61
C GLY A 15 5.42 15.23 -12.78
N LEU A 16 6.34 14.93 -13.69
CA LEU A 16 7.50 15.80 -14.01
C LEU A 16 7.06 17.11 -14.67
N VAL A 17 6.17 17.06 -15.65
CA VAL A 17 5.62 18.25 -16.31
C VAL A 17 4.95 19.16 -15.28
N ARG A 18 4.14 18.58 -14.38
CA ARG A 18 3.51 19.34 -13.29
C ARG A 18 4.52 19.96 -12.34
N SER A 19 5.46 19.17 -11.81
CA SER A 19 6.40 19.63 -10.79
C SER A 19 7.49 20.58 -11.30
N GLN A 20 7.91 20.45 -12.56
CA GLN A 20 9.00 21.25 -13.12
C GLN A 20 8.51 22.42 -13.99
N LEU A 21 7.36 22.28 -14.65
CA LEU A 21 6.87 23.27 -15.61
C LEU A 21 5.57 23.94 -15.17
N GLY A 22 4.87 23.42 -14.15
CA GLY A 22 3.61 24.01 -13.65
C GLY A 22 2.42 23.82 -14.58
N PHE A 23 2.52 22.92 -15.56
CA PHE A 23 1.43 22.58 -16.48
C PHE A 23 0.82 21.24 -16.11
N GLN A 24 -0.47 21.08 -16.38
CA GLN A 24 -1.13 19.79 -16.25
C GLN A 24 -1.04 19.03 -17.58
N LEU A 25 -0.50 17.81 -17.54
CA LEU A 25 -0.52 16.89 -18.67
C LEU A 25 -1.18 15.58 -18.23
N PRO A 26 -2.51 15.44 -18.37
CA PRO A 26 -3.21 14.22 -17.98
C PRO A 26 -2.65 13.00 -18.69
N VAL A 27 -2.57 11.86 -17.98
CA VAL A 27 -2.07 10.59 -18.57
C VAL A 27 -2.89 10.19 -19.81
N LYS A 28 -4.21 10.47 -19.79
CA LYS A 28 -5.08 10.27 -20.96
C LYS A 28 -4.58 11.03 -22.19
N THR A 29 -4.22 12.31 -22.03
CA THR A 29 -3.64 13.13 -23.10
C THR A 29 -2.35 12.52 -23.63
N ILE A 30 -1.52 11.92 -22.78
CA ILE A 30 -0.28 11.22 -23.21
C ILE A 30 -0.58 10.01 -24.11
N PHE A 31 -1.73 9.36 -23.96
CA PHE A 31 -2.16 8.26 -24.82
C PHE A 31 -2.81 8.73 -26.12
N GLU A 32 -3.55 9.83 -26.08
CA GLU A 32 -4.27 10.40 -27.23
C GLU A 32 -3.31 11.17 -28.15
N SER A 33 -2.44 11.99 -27.56
CA SER A 33 -1.38 12.72 -28.23
C SER A 33 -0.12 11.86 -28.26
N LYS A 34 0.44 11.55 -29.43
CA LYS A 34 1.56 10.59 -29.52
C LYS A 34 2.92 11.25 -29.65
N THR A 35 2.95 12.58 -29.73
CA THR A 35 4.17 13.37 -29.95
C THR A 35 4.29 14.52 -28.95
N VAL A 36 5.52 15.02 -28.77
CA VAL A 36 5.79 16.20 -27.93
C VAL A 36 5.13 17.46 -28.48
N GLN A 37 5.01 17.55 -29.81
CA GLN A 37 4.30 18.65 -30.46
C GLN A 37 2.83 18.68 -30.03
N ASP A 38 2.17 17.53 -30.08
CA ASP A 38 0.77 17.41 -29.70
C ASP A 38 0.58 17.73 -28.20
N PHE A 39 1.51 17.29 -27.34
CA PHE A 39 1.48 17.67 -25.92
C PHE A 39 1.50 19.17 -25.71
N SER A 40 2.37 19.88 -26.43
CA SER A 40 2.50 21.33 -26.26
C SER A 40 1.23 22.11 -26.60
N LEU A 41 0.37 21.56 -27.45
CA LEU A 41 -0.92 22.15 -27.82
C LEU A 41 -1.99 21.91 -26.75
N GLU A 42 -1.86 20.83 -25.99
CA GLU A 42 -2.81 20.38 -24.96
C GLU A 42 -2.38 20.79 -23.53
N MET A 43 -1.22 21.45 -23.40
CA MET A 43 -0.72 21.89 -22.09
C MET A 43 -1.47 23.13 -21.62
N GLU A 44 -2.23 22.98 -20.55
CA GLU A 44 -2.87 24.08 -19.84
C GLU A 44 -2.14 24.39 -18.52
N VAL A 45 -2.08 25.67 -18.15
CA VAL A 45 -1.55 26.09 -16.85
C VAL A 45 -2.38 25.39 -15.78
N ASP A 46 -1.70 24.70 -14.87
CA ASP A 46 -2.37 23.98 -13.79
C ASP A 46 -2.98 24.98 -12.80
N ASN A 47 -4.23 25.37 -13.05
CA ASN A 47 -5.06 26.16 -12.13
C ASN A 47 -5.85 25.26 -11.18
N SER A 48 -5.57 23.96 -11.13
CA SER A 48 -6.29 23.06 -10.24
C SER A 48 -6.03 23.48 -8.79
N CYS A 49 -7.12 23.55 -8.02
CA CYS A 49 -7.03 23.69 -6.58
C CYS A 49 -6.28 22.45 -6.07
N VAL A 50 -5.05 22.64 -5.59
CA VAL A 50 -4.38 21.62 -4.79
C VAL A 50 -5.35 21.32 -3.66
N ILE A 51 -5.90 20.11 -3.62
CA ILE A 51 -6.67 19.66 -2.47
C ILE A 51 -5.73 19.85 -1.28
N PRO A 52 -5.99 20.81 -0.38
CA PRO A 52 -5.11 21.01 0.76
C PRO A 52 -5.07 19.65 1.45
N MET A 53 -3.86 19.15 1.68
CA MET A 53 -3.72 17.92 2.44
C MET A 53 -4.32 18.22 3.81
N ASN A 54 -5.53 17.70 4.05
CA ASN A 54 -6.19 17.89 5.31
C ASN A 54 -5.49 16.91 6.25
N GLU A 55 -4.42 17.37 6.88
CA GLU A 55 -3.57 16.58 7.77
C GLU A 55 -4.36 15.92 8.92
N GLU A 56 -5.59 16.39 9.16
CA GLU A 56 -6.50 15.93 10.23
C GLU A 56 -7.75 15.19 9.73
N SER A 57 -7.85 14.81 8.45
CA SER A 57 -9.05 14.09 8.00
C SER A 57 -9.01 12.63 8.43
N ASP A 58 -9.42 12.34 9.65
CA ASP A 58 -9.56 10.96 10.14
C ASP A 58 -10.72 10.21 9.45
N VAL A 59 -11.49 10.85 8.58
CA VAL A 59 -12.63 10.22 7.89
C VAL A 59 -12.16 9.14 6.92
N LEU A 60 -12.87 8.01 6.89
CA LEU A 60 -12.64 6.94 5.92
C LEU A 60 -12.97 7.41 4.50
N SER A 61 -12.14 7.01 3.54
CA SER A 61 -12.53 6.99 2.14
C SER A 61 -13.63 5.96 1.89
N PHE A 62 -14.39 6.12 0.81
CA PHE A 62 -15.42 5.16 0.42
C PHE A 62 -14.88 3.74 0.22
N SER A 63 -13.63 3.60 -0.24
CA SER A 63 -12.97 2.30 -0.38
C SER A 63 -12.68 1.67 0.98
N GLU A 64 -12.17 2.45 1.92
CA GLU A 64 -11.90 1.99 3.29
C GLU A 64 -13.20 1.60 4.01
N GLU A 65 -14.25 2.42 3.94
CA GLU A 65 -15.56 2.13 4.52
C GLU A 65 -16.15 0.82 3.99
N ARG A 66 -16.13 0.62 2.67
CA ARG A 66 -16.60 -0.62 2.04
C ARG A 66 -15.80 -1.84 2.52
N MET A 67 -14.48 -1.74 2.55
CA MET A 67 -13.63 -2.85 3.00
C MET A 67 -13.84 -3.16 4.48
N LEU A 68 -14.01 -2.14 5.31
CA LEU A 68 -14.30 -2.29 6.73
C LEU A 68 -15.65 -2.99 6.95
N PHE A 69 -16.70 -2.54 6.25
CA PHE A 69 -18.01 -3.20 6.27
C PHE A 69 -17.92 -4.68 5.88
N LEU A 70 -17.25 -4.99 4.76
CA LEU A 70 -17.07 -6.38 4.31
C LEU A 70 -16.28 -7.21 5.32
N SER A 71 -15.30 -6.61 5.98
CA SER A 71 -14.50 -7.30 7.00
C SER A 71 -15.32 -7.71 8.22
N GLU A 72 -16.33 -6.93 8.60
CA GLU A 72 -17.20 -7.23 9.74
C GLU A 72 -18.37 -8.15 9.38
N TYR A 73 -18.85 -8.08 8.13
CA TYR A 73 -20.01 -8.81 7.67
C TYR A 73 -19.72 -10.28 7.32
N ASP A 74 -18.61 -10.56 6.64
CA ASP A 74 -18.31 -11.91 6.16
C ASP A 74 -16.79 -12.21 6.18
N ASP A 75 -16.42 -13.28 6.87
CA ASP A 75 -15.01 -13.68 7.03
C ASP A 75 -14.37 -14.07 5.69
N GLN A 76 -15.14 -14.64 4.76
CA GLN A 76 -14.61 -15.01 3.44
C GLN A 76 -14.36 -13.77 2.57
N ALA A 77 -15.26 -12.79 2.60
CA ALA A 77 -15.11 -11.51 1.94
C ALA A 77 -13.93 -10.71 2.54
N SER A 78 -13.73 -10.76 3.85
CA SER A 78 -12.56 -10.17 4.51
C SER A 78 -11.25 -10.73 3.94
N ARG A 79 -11.14 -12.06 3.86
CA ARG A 79 -9.93 -12.73 3.35
C ARG A 79 -9.65 -12.42 1.88
N ALA A 80 -10.66 -12.07 1.09
CA ALA A 80 -10.47 -11.65 -0.31
C ALA A 80 -9.64 -10.35 -0.45
N TYR A 81 -9.51 -9.57 0.64
CA TYR A 81 -8.66 -8.37 0.70
C TYR A 81 -7.32 -8.61 1.38
N HIS A 82 -6.94 -9.86 1.66
CA HIS A 82 -5.57 -10.17 2.06
C HIS A 82 -4.65 -10.14 0.84
N ILE A 83 -3.52 -9.46 0.97
CA ILE A 83 -2.46 -9.40 -0.05
C ILE A 83 -1.24 -10.11 0.50
N PRO A 84 -1.07 -11.42 0.22
CA PRO A 84 0.10 -12.16 0.64
C PRO A 84 1.30 -11.85 -0.26
N LEU A 85 2.47 -11.70 0.35
CA LEU A 85 3.76 -11.58 -0.32
C LEU A 85 4.76 -12.51 0.35
N ALA A 86 5.49 -13.29 -0.45
CA ALA A 86 6.54 -14.18 0.03
C ALA A 86 7.88 -13.78 -0.59
N LEU A 87 8.90 -13.66 0.24
CA LEU A 87 10.28 -13.37 -0.16
C LEU A 87 11.17 -14.53 0.30
N THR A 88 11.98 -15.06 -0.62
CA THR A 88 13.02 -16.03 -0.26
C THR A 88 14.23 -15.29 0.29
N LEU A 89 14.68 -15.69 1.48
CA LEU A 89 15.87 -15.15 2.11
C LEU A 89 17.09 -15.97 1.67
N HIS A 90 18.10 -15.27 1.16
CA HIS A 90 19.39 -15.88 0.89
C HIS A 90 20.16 -16.18 2.18
N ASP A 91 21.13 -17.07 2.09
CA ASP A 91 22.04 -17.37 3.19
C ASP A 91 22.78 -16.12 3.66
N GLY A 92 22.97 -15.99 4.97
CA GLY A 92 23.66 -14.86 5.60
C GLY A 92 22.78 -13.64 5.85
N VAL A 93 21.49 -13.68 5.51
CA VAL A 93 20.53 -12.63 5.87
C VAL A 93 20.28 -12.64 7.38
N ASP A 94 20.48 -11.48 8.01
CA ASP A 94 20.23 -11.27 9.43
C ASP A 94 18.76 -10.91 9.68
N VAL A 95 18.06 -11.79 10.41
CA VAL A 95 16.64 -11.65 10.75
C VAL A 95 16.39 -10.46 11.69
N ASP A 96 17.36 -10.12 12.56
CA ASP A 96 17.24 -8.98 13.46
C ASP A 96 17.32 -7.65 12.69
N VAL A 97 18.15 -7.59 11.64
CA VAL A 97 18.21 -6.42 10.75
C VAL A 97 16.90 -6.27 9.97
N ILE A 98 16.31 -7.37 9.50
CA ILE A 98 14.98 -7.34 8.87
C ILE A 98 13.95 -6.81 9.86
N LYS A 99 13.88 -7.36 11.07
CA LYS A 99 12.93 -6.93 12.10
C LYS A 99 13.01 -5.42 12.35
N ARG A 100 14.21 -4.88 12.55
CA ARG A 100 14.43 -3.44 12.76
C ARG A 100 14.02 -2.60 11.55
N SER A 101 14.23 -3.11 10.34
CA SER A 101 13.81 -2.44 9.11
C SER A 101 12.29 -2.39 8.97
N LEU A 102 11.60 -3.45 9.42
CA LEU A 102 10.14 -3.51 9.45
C LEU A 102 9.53 -2.56 10.48
N GLU A 103 10.11 -2.52 11.69
CA GLU A 103 9.71 -1.55 12.73
C GLU A 103 9.85 -0.12 12.19
N TRP A 104 10.95 0.21 11.52
CA TRP A 104 11.14 1.52 10.89
C TRP A 104 10.12 1.81 9.78
N LEU A 105 9.77 0.83 8.95
CA LEU A 105 8.76 0.99 7.90
C LEU A 105 7.37 1.27 8.47
N VAL A 106 6.97 0.54 9.51
CA VAL A 106 5.68 0.76 10.19
C VAL A 106 5.66 2.10 10.91
N ASP A 107 6.77 2.50 11.52
CA ASP A 107 6.88 3.82 12.14
C ASP A 107 6.78 4.96 11.13
N ARG A 108 7.40 4.78 9.95
CA ARG A 108 7.42 5.76 8.87
C ARG A 108 6.06 5.92 8.19
N HIS A 109 5.31 4.83 8.02
CA HIS A 109 4.06 4.82 7.26
C HIS A 109 2.87 4.69 8.21
N GLU A 110 2.20 5.81 8.48
CA GLU A 110 1.06 5.89 9.41
C GLU A 110 -0.01 4.84 9.14
N ILE A 111 -0.36 4.60 7.87
CA ILE A 111 -1.37 3.61 7.46
C ILE A 111 -1.08 2.20 7.98
N LEU A 112 0.19 1.83 8.16
CA LEU A 112 0.60 0.52 8.69
C LEU A 112 0.41 0.42 10.20
N LYS A 113 0.16 1.53 10.88
CA LYS A 113 -0.23 1.60 12.30
C LYS A 113 -1.62 2.23 12.48
N THR A 114 -2.45 2.24 11.45
CA THR A 114 -3.82 2.77 11.52
C THR A 114 -4.83 1.64 11.78
N GLY A 115 -5.68 1.84 12.79
CA GLY A 115 -6.93 1.12 12.98
C GLY A 115 -8.11 1.88 12.37
N PHE A 116 -9.22 1.18 12.15
CA PHE A 116 -10.40 1.68 11.45
C PHE A 116 -11.64 1.38 12.28
N SER A 117 -12.37 2.41 12.70
CA SER A 117 -13.61 2.28 13.48
C SER A 117 -14.82 2.31 12.56
N SER A 118 -15.62 1.23 12.60
CA SER A 118 -16.90 1.14 11.88
C SER A 118 -17.99 1.98 12.54
N GLU A 119 -17.94 2.14 13.86
CA GLU A 119 -18.89 2.95 14.64
C GLU A 119 -18.77 4.45 14.30
N PHE A 120 -17.54 4.96 14.19
CA PHE A 120 -17.29 6.39 13.96
C PHE A 120 -16.95 6.72 12.51
N LEU A 121 -16.75 5.71 11.65
CA LEU A 121 -16.23 5.83 10.29
C LEU A 121 -14.96 6.68 10.25
N ARG A 122 -14.01 6.34 11.14
CA ARG A 122 -12.75 7.04 11.30
C ARG A 122 -11.54 6.13 11.39
N ARG A 123 -10.42 6.66 10.92
CA ARG A 123 -9.06 6.17 11.12
C ARG A 123 -8.60 6.57 12.52
N GLN A 124 -7.79 5.72 13.12
CA GLN A 124 -7.11 5.99 14.37
C GLN A 124 -5.68 5.49 14.28
N VAL A 125 -4.71 6.39 14.41
CA VAL A 125 -3.31 6.01 14.53
C VAL A 125 -3.10 5.32 15.88
N LEU A 126 -2.62 4.08 15.83
CA LEU A 126 -2.32 3.28 17.00
C LEU A 126 -0.89 3.60 17.46
N ASP A 127 -0.69 3.65 18.78
CA ASP A 127 0.64 3.71 19.40
C ASP A 127 1.30 2.31 19.41
N LYS A 128 1.23 1.64 18.26
CA LYS A 128 1.79 0.31 18.00
C LYS A 128 2.77 0.43 16.85
N SER A 129 4.05 0.33 17.17
CA SER A 129 5.17 0.33 16.21
C SER A 129 5.78 -1.05 16.00
N VAL A 130 5.40 -2.05 16.80
CA VAL A 130 6.05 -3.35 16.82
C VAL A 130 5.31 -4.33 15.91
N VAL A 131 6.01 -4.76 14.86
CA VAL A 131 5.64 -5.95 14.09
C VAL A 131 6.28 -7.16 14.76
N GLU A 132 5.46 -8.10 15.23
CA GLU A 132 5.97 -9.38 15.71
C GLU A 132 6.47 -10.21 14.53
N LEU A 133 7.79 -10.36 14.42
CA LEU A 133 8.42 -11.29 13.49
C LEU A 133 8.69 -12.62 14.20
N ALA A 134 7.89 -13.63 13.87
CA ALA A 134 7.96 -14.96 14.48
C ALA A 134 7.91 -16.09 13.45
N ALA A 135 8.33 -17.29 13.87
CA ALA A 135 8.19 -18.50 13.06
C ALA A 135 6.71 -18.81 12.82
N ILE A 136 6.37 -19.16 11.58
CA ILE A 136 5.02 -19.51 11.18
C ILE A 136 4.82 -21.01 11.36
N PRO A 137 3.94 -21.46 12.28
CA PRO A 137 3.74 -22.87 12.52
C PRO A 137 2.96 -23.55 11.38
N ILE A 138 1.91 -22.88 10.87
CA ILE A 138 1.05 -23.38 9.81
C ILE A 138 0.81 -22.25 8.82
N LEU A 139 1.32 -22.40 7.60
CA LEU A 139 1.30 -21.35 6.58
C LEU A 139 -0.14 -21.00 6.11
N GLY A 140 -0.99 -22.02 5.99
CA GLY A 140 -2.40 -21.82 5.62
C GLY A 140 -3.16 -20.96 6.63
N ASP A 141 -3.00 -21.22 7.92
CA ASP A 141 -3.63 -20.43 8.98
C ASP A 141 -3.08 -19.01 9.01
N PHE A 142 -1.77 -18.84 8.81
CA PHE A 142 -1.14 -17.53 8.75
C PHE A 142 -1.78 -16.64 7.67
N PHE A 143 -1.97 -17.15 6.46
CA PHE A 143 -2.62 -16.41 5.37
C PHE A 143 -4.11 -16.13 5.61
N ASN A 144 -4.82 -17.06 6.26
CA ASN A 144 -6.27 -17.00 6.38
C ASN A 144 -6.77 -16.36 7.69
N THR A 145 -5.90 -16.18 8.68
CA THR A 145 -6.27 -15.52 9.94
C THR A 145 -6.74 -14.11 9.66
N LYS A 146 -7.97 -13.80 10.09
CA LYS A 146 -8.62 -12.52 9.88
C LYS A 146 -7.86 -11.38 10.58
N PHE A 147 -7.76 -10.22 9.92
CA PHE A 147 -7.28 -9.00 10.56
C PHE A 147 -8.36 -8.41 11.48
N ASN A 148 -7.95 -7.98 12.68
CA ASN A 148 -8.78 -7.12 13.50
C ASN A 148 -8.50 -5.66 13.11
N LEU A 149 -9.27 -5.11 12.16
CA LEU A 149 -9.05 -3.75 11.67
C LEU A 149 -9.40 -2.66 12.69
N ASN A 150 -10.20 -2.97 13.72
CA ASN A 150 -10.58 -2.01 14.76
C ASN A 150 -9.44 -1.70 15.74
N THR A 151 -8.56 -2.67 16.03
CA THR A 151 -7.54 -2.54 17.11
C THR A 151 -6.15 -3.08 16.74
N GLY A 152 -6.04 -3.73 15.58
CA GLY A 152 -4.84 -4.31 15.03
C GLY A 152 -4.33 -3.52 13.83
N VAL A 153 -3.05 -3.71 13.53
CA VAL A 153 -2.40 -3.14 12.35
C VAL A 153 -2.77 -3.96 11.10
N PRO A 154 -2.90 -3.33 9.92
CA PRO A 154 -3.28 -4.01 8.67
C PRO A 154 -2.11 -4.77 8.01
N VAL A 155 -1.14 -5.23 8.81
CA VAL A 155 0.03 -5.98 8.36
C VAL A 155 0.41 -7.06 9.38
N ARG A 156 0.74 -8.26 8.90
CA ARG A 156 1.35 -9.33 9.69
C ARG A 156 2.56 -9.86 8.96
N VAL A 157 3.62 -10.15 9.70
CA VAL A 157 4.87 -10.66 9.14
C VAL A 157 5.28 -11.90 9.93
N GLY A 158 5.85 -12.88 9.24
CA GLY A 158 6.40 -14.07 9.85
C GLY A 158 7.44 -14.69 8.94
N TYR A 159 8.16 -15.68 9.43
CA TYR A 159 9.08 -16.45 8.60
C TYR A 159 8.77 -17.94 8.69
N PHE A 160 9.06 -18.68 7.63
CA PHE A 160 9.02 -20.14 7.66
C PHE A 160 10.25 -20.70 6.96
N GLU A 161 10.67 -21.88 7.36
CA GLU A 161 11.74 -22.63 6.70
C GLU A 161 11.11 -23.80 5.95
N ASP A 162 11.42 -23.96 4.67
CA ASP A 162 10.90 -25.06 3.87
C ASP A 162 11.71 -26.35 4.08
N THR A 163 11.29 -27.43 3.41
CA THR A 163 11.94 -28.74 3.52
C THR A 163 13.38 -28.78 2.99
N ASN A 164 13.81 -27.77 2.24
CA ASN A 164 15.17 -27.64 1.71
C ASN A 164 16.03 -26.71 2.58
N HIS A 165 15.59 -26.36 3.79
CA HIS A 165 16.24 -25.41 4.69
C HIS A 165 16.33 -23.97 4.14
N VAL A 166 15.49 -23.64 3.16
CA VAL A 166 15.41 -22.27 2.65
C VAL A 166 14.45 -21.48 3.52
N LYS A 167 14.92 -20.33 4.02
CA LYS A 167 14.09 -19.42 4.81
C LYS A 167 13.29 -18.50 3.91
N HIS A 168 12.04 -18.30 4.26
CA HIS A 168 11.11 -17.41 3.56
C HIS A 168 10.52 -16.43 4.56
N LEU A 169 10.47 -15.16 4.16
CA LEU A 169 9.79 -14.09 4.87
C LEU A 169 8.43 -13.88 4.22
N ILE A 170 7.37 -13.91 5.03
CA ILE A 170 6.00 -13.81 4.59
C ILE A 170 5.38 -12.54 5.16
N PHE A 171 4.78 -11.77 4.28
CA PHE A 171 3.94 -10.64 4.61
C PHE A 171 2.51 -10.95 4.22
N VAL A 172 1.58 -10.52 5.07
CA VAL A 172 0.18 -10.40 4.69
C VAL A 172 -0.23 -8.99 5.02
N PHE A 173 -0.65 -8.25 4.00
CA PHE A 173 -1.26 -6.94 4.17
C PHE A 173 -2.78 -7.07 4.02
N HIS A 174 -3.52 -6.18 4.65
CA HIS A 174 -4.90 -5.93 4.27
C HIS A 174 -4.95 -4.82 3.22
N HIS A 175 -5.74 -5.00 2.15
CA HIS A 175 -5.83 -4.04 1.03
C HIS A 175 -6.25 -2.63 1.49
N ILE A 176 -6.92 -2.51 2.64
CA ILE A 176 -7.29 -1.22 3.25
C ILE A 176 -6.10 -0.29 3.52
N ALA A 177 -4.88 -0.81 3.54
CA ALA A 177 -3.65 -0.05 3.77
C ALA A 177 -2.97 0.46 2.48
N PHE A 178 -3.64 0.40 1.33
CA PHE A 178 -3.16 0.87 0.01
C PHE A 178 -4.14 1.88 -0.58
#